data_AF-A0AAU7LGQ0-F1
#
_entry.id   AF-A0AAU7LGQ0-F1
#
_cell.length_a   1.000
_cell.length_b   1.000
_cell.length_c   1.000
_cell.angle_alpha   90.00
_cell.angle_beta   90.00
_cell.angle_gamma   90.00
#
_symmetry.space_group_name_H-M   'P 1'
#
loop_
_entity.id
_entity.type
_entity.pdbx_description
1 polymer ?
#
loop_
_entity_poly.entity_id
_entity_poly.type
_entity_poly.pdbx_seq_one_letter_code
_entity_poly.pdbx_strand_id
1 'polypeptide(L)'
;MSVIPDTYAQWHRCITVDCGIALTPTFIAQRLAAMADPKTEENLRFRRLYGDAHWQRVQRWFRLANDPAAALGVAAGQGAQGPVSG
;
A
#
# COMPACT_ATOMS: atom_id res chain seq x y z
N MET A 1 10.88 9.06 13.08
CA MET A 1 11.38 8.81 11.72
C MET A 1 10.46 7.80 11.07
N SER A 2 9.51 8.24 10.24
CA SER A 2 8.61 7.29 9.55
C SER A 2 9.31 6.84 8.28
N VAL A 3 9.76 5.59 8.27
CA VAL A 3 10.36 4.94 7.09
C VAL A 3 9.24 4.73 6.08
N ILE A 4 9.47 5.12 4.81
CA ILE A 4 8.50 4.84 3.74
C ILE A 4 8.39 3.31 3.63
N PRO A 5 7.19 2.72 3.70
CA PRO A 5 7.07 1.27 3.67
C PRO A 5 7.53 0.72 2.32
N ASP A 6 8.43 -0.25 2.33
CA ASP A 6 8.88 -0.91 1.10
C ASP A 6 8.22 -2.27 0.86
N THR A 7 7.62 -2.84 1.91
CA THR A 7 6.95 -4.14 1.88
C THR A 7 5.48 -4.04 2.29
N TYR A 8 4.68 -5.05 1.89
CA TYR A 8 3.28 -5.14 2.30
C TYR A 8 3.12 -5.19 3.83
N ALA A 9 3.96 -5.95 4.54
CA ALA A 9 3.87 -6.05 6.01
C ALA A 9 4.15 -4.72 6.70
N GLN A 10 5.18 -3.99 6.25
CA GLN A 10 5.48 -2.66 6.78
C GLN A 10 4.32 -1.70 6.51
N TRP A 11 3.77 -1.71 5.28
CA TRP A 11 2.63 -0.87 4.92
C TRP A 11 1.38 -1.21 5.73
N HIS A 12 1.07 -2.50 5.88
CA HIS A 12 -0.09 -2.97 6.62
C HIS A 12 0.01 -2.59 8.09
N ARG A 13 1.18 -2.80 8.73
CA ARG A 13 1.43 -2.36 10.10
C ARG A 13 1.35 -0.85 10.24
N CYS A 14 1.94 -0.09 9.32
CA CYS A 14 1.89 1.36 9.33
C CYS A 14 0.43 1.86 9.35
N ILE A 15 -0.41 1.32 8.48
CA ILE A 15 -1.82 1.75 8.43
C ILE A 15 -2.62 1.25 9.64
N THR A 16 -2.51 -0.01 10.01
CA THR A 16 -3.40 -0.63 11.02
C THR A 16 -2.97 -0.39 12.46
N VAL A 17 -1.66 -0.28 12.71
CA VAL A 17 -1.08 -0.14 14.06
C VAL A 17 -0.60 1.29 14.26
N ASP A 18 0.30 1.78 13.41
CA ASP A 18 0.93 3.09 13.64
C ASP A 18 -0.05 4.25 13.36
N CYS A 19 -0.93 4.11 12.36
CA CYS A 19 -1.99 5.06 12.04
C CYS A 19 -3.35 4.69 12.66
N GLY A 20 -3.53 3.46 13.17
CA GLY A 20 -4.79 3.02 13.79
C GLY A 20 -5.99 2.92 12.84
N ILE A 21 -5.76 2.80 11.53
CA ILE A 21 -6.81 2.76 10.50
C ILE A 21 -7.16 1.32 10.18
N ALA A 22 -8.43 0.96 10.40
CA ALA A 22 -8.95 -0.35 10.01
C ALA A 22 -9.09 -0.47 8.48
N LEU A 23 -8.45 -1.47 7.89
CA LEU A 23 -8.55 -1.83 6.46
C LEU A 23 -9.84 -2.58 6.16
N THR A 24 -10.99 -1.92 6.34
CA THR A 24 -12.30 -2.50 5.98
C THR A 24 -12.47 -2.56 4.45
N PRO A 25 -13.26 -3.50 3.90
CA PRO A 25 -13.52 -3.56 2.47
C PRO A 25 -14.04 -2.23 1.89
N THR A 26 -14.91 -1.53 2.62
CA THR A 26 -15.43 -0.22 2.23
C THR A 26 -14.34 0.84 2.18
N PHE A 27 -13.47 0.91 3.20
CA PHE A 27 -12.35 1.86 3.21
C PHE A 27 -11.39 1.59 2.05
N ILE A 28 -11.07 0.32 1.81
CA ILE A 28 -10.17 -0.07 0.71
C ILE A 28 -10.78 0.31 -0.64
N ALA A 29 -12.07 0.02 -0.87
CA ALA A 29 -12.76 0.38 -2.11
C ALA A 29 -12.74 1.89 -2.35
N GLN A 30 -12.98 2.70 -1.31
CA GLN A 30 -12.90 4.16 -1.39
C GLN A 30 -11.49 4.64 -1.76
N ARG A 31 -10.45 4.05 -1.14
CA ARG A 31 -9.05 4.41 -1.44
C ARG A 31 -8.67 4.03 -2.86
N LEU A 32 -9.04 2.84 -3.32
CA LEU A 32 -8.78 2.43 -4.70
C LEU A 32 -9.52 3.33 -5.71
N ALA A 33 -10.75 3.74 -5.42
CA ALA A 33 -11.49 4.67 -6.27
C ALA A 33 -10.83 6.05 -6.33
N ALA A 34 -10.40 6.60 -5.19
CA ALA A 34 -9.68 7.87 -5.14
C ALA A 34 -8.36 7.83 -5.93
N MET A 35 -7.71 6.65 -5.95
CA MET A 35 -6.48 6.41 -6.70
C MET A 35 -6.71 6.05 -8.18
N ALA A 36 -7.96 5.89 -8.64
CA ALA A 36 -8.26 5.43 -9.99
C ALA A 36 -7.91 6.45 -11.08
N ASP A 37 -8.05 7.75 -10.80
CA ASP A 37 -7.63 8.81 -11.71
C ASP A 37 -6.24 9.33 -11.32
N PRO A 38 -5.17 8.96 -12.06
CA PRO A 38 -3.80 9.37 -11.74
C PRO A 38 -3.52 10.86 -11.96
N LYS A 39 -4.48 11.64 -12.47
CA LYS A 39 -4.34 13.07 -12.79
C LYS A 39 -4.95 14.00 -11.75
N THR A 40 -5.62 13.49 -10.72
CA THR A 40 -6.08 14.33 -9.60
C THR A 40 -4.89 14.98 -8.90
N GLU A 41 -5.08 16.18 -8.34
CA GLU A 41 -4.01 16.91 -7.66
C GLU A 41 -3.41 16.10 -6.50
N GLU A 42 -4.24 15.37 -5.74
CA GLU A 42 -3.80 14.48 -4.67
C GLU A 42 -2.86 13.39 -5.19
N ASN A 43 -3.23 12.74 -6.29
CA ASN A 43 -2.46 11.63 -6.86
C ASN A 43 -1.17 12.12 -7.53
N LEU A 44 -1.21 13.27 -8.21
CA LEU A 44 -0.02 13.93 -8.75
C LEU A 44 0.95 14.31 -7.62
N ARG A 45 0.45 14.87 -6.52
CA ARG A 45 1.26 15.21 -5.35
C ARG A 45 1.88 13.97 -4.72
N PHE A 46 1.10 12.91 -4.55
CA PHE A 46 1.59 11.63 -4.01
C PHE A 46 2.71 11.07 -4.88
N ARG A 47 2.49 10.98 -6.20
CA ARG A 47 3.46 10.44 -7.16
C ARG A 47 4.74 11.28 -7.21
N ARG A 48 4.64 12.60 -7.03
CA ARG A 48 5.82 13.49 -6.93
C ARG A 48 6.62 13.26 -5.65
N LEU A 49 5.96 12.98 -4.53
CA LEU A 49 6.62 12.79 -3.23
C LEU A 49 7.24 11.40 -3.07
N TYR A 50 6.54 10.37 -3.54
CA TYR A 50 6.89 8.97 -3.28
C TYR A 50 7.30 8.18 -4.52
N GLY A 51 7.12 8.75 -5.71
CA GLY A 51 7.41 8.10 -6.99
C GLY A 51 6.30 7.16 -7.48
N ASP A 52 6.27 6.96 -8.79
CA ASP A 52 5.29 6.10 -9.47
C ASP A 52 5.38 4.63 -9.03
N ALA A 53 6.59 4.15 -8.73
CA ALA A 53 6.80 2.78 -8.27
C ALA A 53 6.11 2.52 -6.92
N HIS A 54 6.25 3.44 -5.97
CA HIS A 54 5.60 3.32 -4.66
C HIS A 54 4.08 3.47 -4.79
N TRP A 55 3.61 4.40 -5.63
CA TRP A 55 2.20 4.55 -5.99
C TRP A 55 1.56 3.24 -6.48
N GLN A 56 2.22 2.54 -7.41
CA GLN A 56 1.75 1.25 -7.91
C GLN A 56 1.77 0.16 -6.82
N ARG A 57 2.80 0.14 -5.96
CA ARG A 57 2.88 -0.78 -4.82
C ARG A 57 1.70 -0.59 -3.86
N VAL A 58 1.38 0.65 -3.48
CA VAL A 58 0.28 0.96 -2.57
C VAL A 58 -1.06 0.51 -3.14
N GLN A 59 -1.34 0.75 -4.42
CA GLN A 59 -2.55 0.24 -5.07
C GLN A 59 -2.62 -1.30 -5.08
N ARG A 60 -1.48 -1.97 -5.30
CA ARG A 60 -1.41 -3.44 -5.21
C ARG A 60 -1.66 -3.92 -3.78
N TRP A 61 -1.11 -3.24 -2.77
CA TRP A 61 -1.30 -3.60 -1.37
C TRP A 61 -2.73 -3.42 -0.89
N PHE A 62 -3.41 -2.34 -1.31
CA PHE A 62 -4.84 -2.21 -1.09
C PHE A 62 -5.63 -3.35 -1.72
N ARG A 63 -5.33 -3.75 -2.96
CA ARG A 63 -5.98 -4.89 -3.61
C ARG A 63 -5.73 -6.21 -2.87
N LEU A 64 -4.50 -6.45 -2.40
CA LEU A 64 -4.17 -7.64 -1.60
C LEU A 64 -4.91 -7.65 -0.25
N ALA A 65 -4.99 -6.50 0.42
CA ALA A 65 -5.71 -6.40 1.69
C ALA A 65 -7.23 -6.62 1.53
N ASN A 66 -7.77 -6.39 0.33
CA ASN A 66 -9.17 -6.63 0.00
C ASN A 66 -9.46 -8.10 -0.36
N ASP A 67 -8.42 -8.90 -0.61
CA ASP A 67 -8.57 -10.29 -1.04
C ASP A 67 -8.54 -11.23 0.19
N PRO A 68 -9.65 -11.91 0.50
CA PRO A 68 -9.71 -12.85 1.63
C PRO A 68 -8.74 -14.03 1.50
N ALA A 69 -8.31 -14.42 0.28
CA ALA A 69 -7.32 -15.47 0.07
C ALA A 69 -5.87 -14.98 0.28
N ALA A 70 -5.59 -13.72 -0.06
CA ALA A 70 -4.26 -13.12 0.14
C ALA A 70 -3.90 -12.96 1.63
N ALA A 71 -4.90 -12.77 2.50
CA ALA A 71 -4.72 -12.74 3.95
C ALA A 71 -4.07 -14.04 4.52
N LEU A 72 -4.27 -15.18 3.86
CA LEU A 72 -3.68 -16.47 4.25
C LEU A 72 -2.30 -16.73 3.60
N GLY A 73 -2.05 -16.24 2.39
CA GLY A 73 -0.80 -16.48 1.63
C GLY A 73 0.35 -15.54 1.98
N VAL A 74 0.06 -14.34 2.49
CA VAL A 74 1.07 -13.32 2.79
C VAL A 74 1.96 -13.70 4.00
N ALA A 75 1.51 -14.59 4.89
CA ALA A 75 2.34 -15.15 5.96
C ALA A 75 3.49 -16.04 5.44
N ALA A 76 3.40 -16.56 4.20
CA ALA A 76 4.33 -17.54 3.65
C ALA A 76 5.32 -16.99 2.60
N GLY A 77 5.12 -15.76 2.09
CA GLY A 77 5.80 -15.28 0.87
C GLY A 77 6.66 -14.02 0.99
N GLN A 78 6.87 -13.46 2.19
CA GLN A 78 7.55 -12.16 2.35
C GLN A 78 9.08 -12.19 2.25
N GLY A 79 9.68 -13.33 1.87
CA GLY A 79 11.14 -13.51 1.80
C GLY A 79 11.83 -13.04 0.52
N ALA A 80 11.14 -12.44 -0.45
CA ALA A 80 11.74 -12.10 -1.75
C ALA A 80 11.40 -10.67 -2.22
N GLN A 81 11.89 -9.67 -1.49
CA GLN A 81 12.04 -8.31 -2.00
C GLN A 81 13.46 -7.85 -1.64
N GLY A 82 14.39 -8.11 -2.56
CA GLY A 82 15.82 -7.79 -2.44
C GLY A 82 16.10 -6.29 -2.35
N PRO A 83 17.35 -5.91 -2.04
CA PRO A 83 17.69 -4.56 -1.64
C PRO A 83 17.62 -3.61 -2.84
N VAL A 84 16.92 -2.49 -2.70
CA VAL A 84 17.09 -1.35 -3.60
C VAL A 84 18.12 -0.41 -2.97
N SER A 85 19.38 -0.59 -3.37
CA SER A 85 20.45 0.38 -3.15
C SER A 85 20.27 1.57 -4.11
N GLY A 86 20.52 2.78 -3.61
CA GLY A 86 20.77 3.97 -4.44
C GLY A 86 19.99 5.20 -4.00
#